data_AF-A0A2P7QYJ3-F1
#
_entry.id   AF-A0A2P7QYJ3-F1
#
_cell.length_a   1.000
_cell.length_b   1.000
_cell.length_c   1.000
_cell.angle_alpha   90.00
_cell.angle_beta   90.00
_cell.angle_gamma   90.00
#
_symmetry.space_group_name_H-M   'P 1'
#
loop_
_entity.id
_entity.type
_entity.pdbx_description
1 polymer ?
#
loop_
_entity_poly.entity_id
_entity_poly.type
_entity_poly.pdbx_seq_one_letter_code
_entity_poly.pdbx_strand_id
1 'polypeptide(L)'
;MQLIAGPVGTGAANAVSDVALVQAMLVKITRPAAPARPAAGGRPATPARAAGPYLPAYSGTFAASTAAAITAFQNDHGITAAGGRATAGTVAPNDTTWAALVAAMPAGFANLRIMPGHRTIWIEATQEQLQAKLNAAATNTFTAVFRAKVNATINRMFTDHRIAIGVDPQGDRRTFQQQYDLRTSGRGVTNAGPGESNHNFGGAVDLGFEGLRWLRANGAVVENENPWLRQMDALGAAETTPFWDALRAAGIASGAFRGPVGDRPHLQNWNDAGVVMAARLADLLTRSGTMRWSGARGSYSCDLGFGGALIPVGSAVRIWNRSATITAAQIDQLRAAAPARPGQGQGRGPGQAQDHGEAQAQGRPGQRPGAGQRPGTPAAAAQRPGADPGMAQRPGGAPARPRATAADVTAMQQELRRQFELADANWQAWTPR
;
A
#
# COMPACT_ATOMS: atom_id res chain seq x y z
N MET A 1 14.84 24.43 -10.57
CA MET A 1 13.84 24.71 -11.64
C MET A 1 14.01 23.71 -12.77
N GLN A 2 12.94 23.05 -13.21
CA GLN A 2 12.96 22.23 -14.43
C GLN A 2 13.16 23.09 -15.67
N LEU A 3 14.04 22.69 -16.59
CA LEU A 3 14.20 23.34 -17.88
C LEU A 3 13.03 23.01 -18.81
N ILE A 4 12.50 23.99 -19.54
CA ILE A 4 11.53 23.77 -20.62
C ILE A 4 12.14 22.93 -21.76
N ALA A 5 11.35 22.06 -22.38
CA ALA A 5 11.84 21.16 -23.43
C ALA A 5 12.00 21.86 -24.79
N GLY A 6 11.11 22.81 -25.09
CA GLY A 6 11.14 23.62 -26.31
C GLY A 6 10.80 25.09 -26.05
N PRO A 7 10.88 25.93 -27.09
CA PRO A 7 10.55 27.35 -26.98
C PRO A 7 9.05 27.59 -26.73
N VAL A 8 8.76 28.65 -25.98
CA VAL A 8 7.40 29.17 -25.72
C VAL A 8 7.32 30.59 -26.26
N GLY A 9 6.43 30.84 -27.21
CA GLY A 9 6.37 32.13 -27.90
C GLY A 9 5.58 32.07 -29.22
N THR A 10 5.39 33.24 -29.82
CA THR A 10 4.72 33.34 -31.14
C THR A 10 5.53 32.57 -32.19
N GLY A 11 4.89 31.64 -32.89
CA GLY A 11 5.53 30.79 -33.91
C GLY A 11 6.29 29.57 -33.36
N ALA A 12 6.33 29.38 -32.03
CA ALA A 12 6.90 28.19 -31.41
C ALA A 12 5.90 27.02 -31.35
N ALA A 13 6.40 25.80 -31.07
CA ALA A 13 5.58 24.61 -30.89
C ALA A 13 4.64 24.71 -29.68
N ASN A 14 5.01 25.47 -28.64
CA ASN A 14 4.19 25.76 -27.47
C ASN A 14 3.63 24.50 -26.80
N ALA A 15 4.49 23.52 -26.50
CA ALA A 15 4.09 22.33 -25.77
C ALA A 15 3.40 22.70 -24.44
N VAL A 16 2.30 22.01 -24.12
CA VAL A 16 1.43 22.34 -22.96
C VAL A 16 2.23 22.50 -21.66
N SER A 17 3.17 21.59 -21.41
CA SER A 17 4.02 21.61 -20.22
C SER A 17 4.97 22.81 -20.17
N ASP A 18 5.57 23.18 -21.30
CA ASP A 18 6.50 24.31 -21.35
C ASP A 18 5.75 25.63 -21.18
N VAL A 19 4.59 25.77 -21.83
CA VAL A 19 3.71 26.93 -21.69
C VAL A 19 3.24 27.07 -20.24
N ALA A 20 2.77 25.99 -19.62
CA ALA A 20 2.29 26.01 -18.24
C ALA A 20 3.41 26.41 -17.26
N LEU A 21 4.63 25.92 -17.47
CA LEU A 21 5.78 26.27 -16.62
C LEU A 21 6.15 27.75 -16.74
N VAL A 22 6.27 28.28 -17.96
CA VAL A 22 6.55 29.71 -18.19
C VAL A 22 5.44 30.59 -17.62
N GLN A 23 4.17 30.23 -17.86
CA GLN A 23 3.03 30.95 -17.29
C GLN A 23 3.05 30.93 -15.76
N ALA A 24 3.32 29.78 -15.13
CA ALA A 24 3.38 29.67 -13.69
C ALA A 24 4.49 30.55 -13.09
N MET A 25 5.65 30.63 -13.74
CA MET A 25 6.70 31.58 -13.33
C MET A 25 6.20 33.03 -13.40
N LEU A 26 5.55 33.42 -14.50
CA LEU A 26 4.97 34.76 -14.68
C LEU A 26 3.81 35.08 -13.72
N VAL A 27 3.11 34.07 -13.21
CA VAL A 27 2.12 34.21 -12.13
C VAL A 27 2.81 34.44 -10.78
N LYS A 28 3.98 33.84 -10.54
CA LYS A 28 4.69 33.93 -9.24
C LYS A 28 5.63 35.12 -9.14
N ILE A 29 6.19 35.60 -10.23
CA ILE A 29 7.11 36.74 -10.24
C ILE A 29 6.29 38.03 -10.08
N THR A 30 6.66 38.84 -9.09
CA THR A 30 6.07 40.17 -8.89
C THR A 30 6.68 41.18 -9.87
N ARG A 31 5.85 41.64 -10.80
CA ARG A 31 6.11 42.77 -11.67
C ARG A 31 6.21 44.06 -10.86
N PRO A 32 7.19 44.93 -11.12
CA PRO A 32 7.29 46.22 -10.45
C PRO A 32 6.11 47.14 -10.81
N ALA A 33 5.75 48.00 -9.87
CA ALA A 33 4.83 49.10 -10.12
C ALA A 33 5.42 50.05 -11.17
N ALA A 34 4.55 50.67 -11.97
CA ALA A 34 4.96 51.67 -12.97
C ALA A 34 4.11 52.94 -12.81
N PRO A 35 4.72 54.13 -12.85
CA PRO A 35 3.97 55.38 -12.80
C PRO A 35 3.13 55.55 -14.08
N ALA A 36 2.09 56.38 -14.01
CA ALA A 36 1.35 56.78 -15.19
C ALA A 36 2.29 57.49 -16.17
N ARG A 37 2.17 57.17 -17.47
CA ARG A 37 2.92 57.85 -18.52
C ARG A 37 1.98 58.78 -19.28
N PRO A 38 2.29 60.09 -19.38
CA PRO A 38 1.46 61.00 -20.14
C PRO A 38 1.41 60.60 -21.62
N ALA A 39 0.34 61.02 -22.31
CA ALA A 39 0.22 60.86 -23.75
C ALA A 39 1.39 61.55 -24.45
N ALA A 40 2.03 60.87 -25.40
CA ALA A 40 3.15 61.42 -26.16
C ALA A 40 3.16 60.85 -27.59
N GLY A 41 3.34 61.72 -28.59
CA GLY A 41 3.47 61.32 -30.00
C GLY A 41 2.24 60.59 -30.56
N GLY A 42 1.03 61.03 -30.23
CA GLY A 42 -0.22 60.41 -30.69
C GLY A 42 -0.60 59.10 -29.97
N ARG A 43 0.19 58.67 -28.96
CA ARG A 43 -0.16 57.51 -28.12
C ARG A 43 -0.97 57.93 -26.91
N PRO A 44 -2.02 57.18 -26.53
CA PRO A 44 -2.80 57.45 -25.33
C PRO A 44 -1.92 57.34 -24.07
N ALA A 45 -2.31 58.08 -23.02
CA ALA A 45 -1.67 57.99 -21.72
C ALA A 45 -1.76 56.55 -21.18
N THR A 46 -0.68 56.06 -20.57
CA THR A 46 -0.68 54.76 -19.90
C THR A 46 -1.01 54.99 -18.43
N PRO A 47 -2.06 54.35 -17.87
CA PRO A 47 -2.38 54.50 -16.45
C PRO A 47 -1.24 53.96 -15.59
N ALA A 48 -1.15 54.47 -14.35
CA ALA A 48 -0.27 53.88 -13.36
C ALA A 48 -0.67 52.42 -13.12
N ARG A 49 0.33 51.57 -12.90
CA ARG A 49 0.13 50.14 -12.63
C ARG A 49 0.73 49.81 -11.27
N ALA A 50 -0.04 49.17 -10.40
CA ALA A 50 0.44 48.63 -9.14
C ALA A 50 1.40 47.43 -9.37
N ALA A 51 2.21 47.12 -8.36
CA ALA A 51 2.97 45.87 -8.36
C ALA A 51 2.01 44.66 -8.31
N GLY A 52 2.32 43.60 -9.03
CA GLY A 52 1.45 42.43 -9.15
C GLY A 52 2.07 41.38 -10.08
N PRO A 53 1.41 40.24 -10.34
CA PRO A 53 1.98 39.24 -11.23
C PRO A 53 1.93 39.68 -12.70
N TYR A 54 2.77 39.09 -13.55
CA TYR A 54 2.71 39.31 -15.00
C TYR A 54 1.48 38.63 -15.64
N LEU A 55 1.01 37.54 -15.03
CA LEU A 55 -0.23 36.84 -15.40
C LEU A 55 -1.10 36.58 -14.16
N PRO A 56 -2.44 36.66 -14.27
CA PRO A 56 -3.33 36.33 -13.15
C PRO A 56 -3.48 34.83 -12.92
N ALA A 57 -3.25 34.01 -13.96
CA ALA A 57 -3.35 32.56 -13.90
C ALA A 57 -2.54 31.90 -15.03
N TYR A 58 -2.29 30.60 -14.90
CA TYR A 58 -1.73 29.74 -15.95
C TYR A 58 -2.75 28.69 -16.40
N SER A 59 -2.60 28.21 -17.63
CA SER A 59 -3.49 27.21 -18.24
C SER A 59 -2.76 26.12 -19.03
N GLY A 60 -1.52 26.38 -19.47
CA GLY A 60 -0.82 25.53 -20.44
C GLY A 60 -1.20 25.81 -21.90
N THR A 61 -2.09 26.77 -22.17
CA THR A 61 -2.43 27.21 -23.53
C THR A 61 -1.74 28.53 -23.84
N PHE A 62 -0.99 28.58 -24.95
CA PHE A 62 -0.35 29.81 -25.38
C PHE A 62 -1.40 30.75 -26.00
N ALA A 63 -1.53 31.94 -25.43
CA ALA A 63 -2.50 32.96 -25.87
C ALA A 63 -1.84 34.34 -25.96
N ALA A 64 -2.54 35.32 -26.55
CA ALA A 64 -2.06 36.70 -26.67
C ALA A 64 -1.64 37.32 -25.33
N SER A 65 -2.33 36.97 -24.23
CA SER A 65 -1.95 37.39 -22.88
C SER A 65 -0.60 36.83 -22.43
N THR A 66 -0.27 35.59 -22.82
CA THR A 66 1.02 34.96 -22.52
C THR A 66 2.15 35.65 -23.28
N ALA A 67 1.95 35.90 -24.59
CA ALA A 67 2.91 36.65 -25.41
C ALA A 67 3.17 38.07 -24.85
N ALA A 68 2.10 38.77 -24.45
CA ALA A 68 2.20 40.09 -23.84
C ALA A 68 2.93 40.05 -22.49
N ALA A 69 2.69 39.03 -21.67
CA ALA A 69 3.36 38.86 -20.37
C ALA A 69 4.86 38.57 -20.52
N ILE A 70 5.25 37.70 -21.46
CA ILE A 70 6.67 37.43 -21.78
C ILE A 70 7.35 38.73 -22.24
N THR A 71 6.71 39.47 -23.15
CA THR A 71 7.26 40.73 -23.67
C THR A 71 7.39 41.78 -22.56
N ALA A 72 6.39 41.89 -21.68
CA ALA A 72 6.44 42.77 -20.52
C ALA A 72 7.59 42.41 -19.57
N PHE A 73 7.78 41.11 -19.30
CA PHE A 73 8.90 40.62 -18.49
C PHE A 73 10.25 40.96 -19.11
N GLN A 74 10.42 40.70 -20.41
CA GLN A 74 11.66 41.04 -21.13
C GLN A 74 11.97 42.54 -21.05
N ASN A 75 10.97 43.40 -21.25
CA ASN A 75 11.14 44.86 -21.16
C ASN A 75 11.50 45.33 -19.76
N ASP A 76 10.79 44.85 -18.73
CA ASP A 76 11.01 45.24 -17.33
C ASP A 76 12.40 44.77 -16.84
N HIS A 77 13.00 43.76 -17.48
CA HIS A 77 14.33 43.24 -17.18
C HIS A 77 15.42 43.66 -18.19
N GLY A 78 15.12 44.58 -19.13
CA GLY A 78 16.10 45.11 -20.09
C GLY A 78 16.62 44.08 -21.11
N ILE A 79 15.88 43.00 -21.34
CA ILE A 79 16.26 41.91 -22.24
C ILE A 79 15.92 42.32 -23.68
N THR A 80 16.94 42.65 -24.47
CA THR A 80 16.77 43.05 -25.87
C THR A 80 17.34 41.99 -26.81
N ALA A 81 16.69 41.79 -27.97
CA ALA A 81 17.13 40.81 -28.96
C ALA A 81 18.51 41.13 -29.58
N ALA A 82 18.98 42.37 -29.45
CA ALA A 82 20.17 42.87 -30.13
C ALA A 82 21.52 42.40 -29.54
N GLY A 83 21.52 41.69 -28.40
CA GLY A 83 22.76 41.34 -27.66
C GLY A 83 23.06 39.85 -27.45
N GLY A 84 22.21 38.92 -27.93
CA GLY A 84 22.47 37.48 -27.85
C GLY A 84 21.30 36.64 -27.32
N ARG A 85 21.09 35.47 -27.95
CA ARG A 85 20.19 34.33 -27.64
C ARG A 85 18.72 34.57 -27.26
N ALA A 86 18.27 35.78 -26.94
CA ALA A 86 16.87 36.08 -26.64
C ALA A 86 16.11 36.50 -27.90
N THR A 87 14.95 35.89 -28.12
CA THR A 87 14.01 36.30 -29.17
C THR A 87 12.85 37.06 -28.51
N ALA A 88 12.50 38.22 -29.06
CA ALA A 88 11.41 39.04 -28.54
C ALA A 88 10.10 38.24 -28.45
N GLY A 89 9.41 38.32 -27.31
CA GLY A 89 8.15 37.61 -27.07
C GLY A 89 8.27 36.08 -26.97
N THR A 90 9.49 35.54 -26.86
CA THR A 90 9.76 34.10 -26.78
C THR A 90 10.68 33.79 -25.60
N VAL A 91 10.47 32.64 -24.98
CA VAL A 91 11.36 32.02 -23.99
C VAL A 91 11.87 30.72 -24.59
N ALA A 92 13.17 30.61 -24.82
CA ALA A 92 13.80 29.37 -25.28
C ALA A 92 14.59 28.68 -24.15
N PRO A 93 14.79 27.35 -24.20
CA PRO A 93 15.58 26.65 -23.21
C PRO A 93 16.99 27.26 -23.08
N ASN A 94 17.39 27.62 -21.86
CA ASN A 94 18.70 28.21 -21.53
C ASN A 94 19.01 29.54 -22.23
N ASP A 95 18.01 30.25 -22.76
CA ASP A 95 18.23 31.61 -23.25
C ASP A 95 18.28 32.65 -22.12
N THR A 96 18.58 33.90 -22.48
CA THR A 96 18.65 35.02 -21.52
C THR A 96 17.31 35.26 -20.82
N THR A 97 16.18 35.05 -21.52
CA THR A 97 14.85 35.22 -20.94
C THR A 97 14.57 34.17 -19.87
N TRP A 98 14.89 32.90 -20.15
CA TRP A 98 14.78 31.79 -19.22
C TRP A 98 15.66 32.00 -17.98
N ALA A 99 16.92 32.39 -18.18
CA ALA A 99 17.84 32.66 -17.08
C ALA A 99 17.31 33.79 -16.17
N ALA A 100 16.78 34.86 -16.76
CA ALA A 100 16.18 35.96 -16.01
C ALA A 100 14.89 35.54 -15.28
N LEU A 101 14.03 34.73 -15.91
CA LEU A 101 12.83 34.17 -15.25
C LEU A 101 13.24 33.36 -14.02
N VAL A 102 14.22 32.46 -14.15
CA VAL A 102 14.73 31.65 -13.03
C VAL A 102 15.30 32.54 -11.91
N ALA A 103 16.08 33.56 -12.26
CA ALA A 103 16.67 34.49 -11.27
C ALA A 103 15.63 35.34 -10.54
N ALA A 104 14.51 35.67 -11.19
CA ALA A 104 13.42 36.46 -10.61
C ALA A 104 12.45 35.64 -9.75
N MET A 105 12.55 34.30 -9.75
CA MET A 105 11.64 33.45 -8.98
C MET A 105 11.83 33.62 -7.47
N PRO A 106 10.74 33.76 -6.69
CA PRO A 106 10.86 33.74 -5.24
C PRO A 106 11.40 32.40 -4.74
N ALA A 107 12.23 32.41 -3.69
CA ALA A 107 12.98 31.24 -3.22
C ALA A 107 12.13 29.98 -2.98
N GLY A 108 10.91 30.13 -2.44
CA GLY A 108 9.98 29.01 -2.22
C GLY A 108 9.46 28.32 -3.49
N PHE A 109 9.75 28.88 -4.67
CA PHE A 109 9.33 28.40 -5.99
C PHE A 109 10.53 28.22 -6.94
N ALA A 110 11.78 28.23 -6.44
CA ALA A 110 12.97 28.04 -7.28
C ALA A 110 13.04 26.66 -7.94
N ASN A 111 12.23 25.71 -7.46
CA ASN A 111 12.22 24.30 -7.85
C ASN A 111 10.84 23.85 -8.32
N LEU A 112 10.24 24.57 -9.28
CA LEU A 112 9.03 24.10 -9.95
C LEU A 112 9.35 23.02 -10.97
N ARG A 113 8.42 22.07 -11.11
CA ARG A 113 8.46 20.93 -12.00
C ARG A 113 7.11 20.74 -12.71
N ILE A 114 7.13 20.02 -13.81
CA ILE A 114 5.98 19.66 -14.61
C ILE A 114 6.17 18.32 -15.33
N MET A 115 5.10 17.54 -15.49
CA MET A 115 5.14 16.31 -16.27
C MET A 115 5.01 16.66 -17.75
N PRO A 116 5.81 16.05 -18.65
CA PRO A 116 5.70 16.28 -20.07
C PRO A 116 4.26 16.10 -20.58
N GLY A 117 3.76 17.05 -21.38
CA GLY A 117 2.41 16.98 -21.96
C GLY A 117 1.25 17.37 -21.01
N HIS A 118 1.53 17.66 -19.75
CA HIS A 118 0.52 18.06 -18.75
C HIS A 118 0.74 19.50 -18.30
N ARG A 119 -0.23 20.06 -17.56
CA ARG A 119 -0.17 21.47 -17.08
C ARG A 119 0.02 21.61 -15.57
N THR A 120 -0.08 20.53 -14.80
CA THR A 120 0.01 20.60 -13.34
C THR A 120 1.46 20.89 -12.92
N ILE A 121 1.64 21.97 -12.17
CA ILE A 121 2.94 22.40 -11.66
C ILE A 121 3.06 21.97 -10.20
N TRP A 122 4.16 21.32 -9.83
CA TRP A 122 4.48 21.03 -8.44
C TRP A 122 5.82 21.63 -8.01
N ILE A 123 5.97 21.76 -6.70
CA ILE A 123 7.23 22.15 -6.07
C ILE A 123 7.97 20.85 -5.72
N GLU A 124 9.24 20.76 -6.12
CA GLU A 124 10.10 19.61 -5.81
C GLU A 124 10.09 19.30 -4.32
N ALA A 125 9.99 18.01 -4.00
CA ALA A 125 10.25 17.55 -2.65
C ALA A 125 11.73 17.72 -2.30
N THR A 126 12.03 17.95 -1.02
CA THR A 126 13.40 18.00 -0.51
C THR A 126 13.96 16.61 -0.22
N GLN A 127 15.27 16.51 -0.03
CA GLN A 127 15.92 15.26 0.37
C GLN A 127 15.45 14.82 1.77
N GLU A 128 15.18 15.76 2.69
CA GLU A 128 14.65 15.45 4.01
C GLU A 128 13.24 14.85 3.92
N GLN A 129 12.40 15.36 3.01
CA GLN A 129 11.07 14.80 2.77
C GLN A 129 11.14 13.37 2.21
N LEU A 130 12.04 13.11 1.26
CA LEU A 130 12.31 11.74 0.79
C LEU A 130 12.74 10.84 1.96
N GLN A 131 13.71 11.28 2.77
CA GLN A 131 14.22 10.48 3.87
C GLN A 131 13.14 10.19 4.92
N ALA A 132 12.24 11.14 5.18
CA ALA A 132 11.10 10.93 6.07
C ALA A 132 10.17 9.82 5.54
N LYS A 133 9.88 9.79 4.24
CA LYS A 133 9.07 8.72 3.62
C LYS A 133 9.75 7.36 3.68
N LEU A 134 11.07 7.30 3.46
CA LEU A 134 11.85 6.06 3.59
C LEU A 134 11.90 5.56 5.04
N ASN A 135 12.07 6.46 6.01
CA ASN A 135 12.07 6.13 7.43
C ASN A 135 10.70 5.58 7.87
N ALA A 136 9.61 6.18 7.39
CA ALA A 136 8.26 5.66 7.63
C ALA A 136 8.09 4.27 7.00
N ALA A 137 8.49 4.08 5.74
CA ALA A 137 8.45 2.78 5.07
C ALA A 137 9.28 1.70 5.78
N ALA A 138 10.32 2.08 6.54
CA ALA A 138 11.13 1.16 7.33
C ALA A 138 10.40 0.61 8.57
N THR A 139 9.38 1.30 9.08
CA THR A 139 8.58 0.83 10.23
C THR A 139 7.35 0.01 9.83
N ASN A 140 6.95 0.05 8.55
CA ASN A 140 5.85 -0.73 8.01
C ASN A 140 6.11 -2.25 8.07
N THR A 141 5.06 -3.07 7.98
CA THR A 141 5.12 -4.53 8.18
C THR A 141 5.17 -5.30 6.85
N PHE A 142 6.19 -5.03 6.03
CA PHE A 142 6.42 -5.75 4.78
C PHE A 142 7.32 -6.97 4.95
N THR A 143 7.20 -7.93 4.03
CA THR A 143 8.28 -8.92 3.81
C THR A 143 9.56 -8.18 3.39
N ALA A 144 10.74 -8.71 3.75
CA ALA A 144 12.02 -8.05 3.44
C ALA A 144 12.21 -7.78 1.94
N VAL A 145 11.89 -8.77 1.10
CA VAL A 145 11.96 -8.65 -0.36
C VAL A 145 11.04 -7.54 -0.86
N PHE A 146 9.81 -7.47 -0.36
CA PHE A 146 8.87 -6.45 -0.82
C PHE A 146 9.23 -5.05 -0.32
N ARG A 147 9.72 -4.91 0.91
CA ARG A 147 10.22 -3.63 1.44
C ARG A 147 11.29 -3.03 0.54
N ALA A 148 12.21 -3.84 0.02
CA ALA A 148 13.24 -3.37 -0.91
C ALA A 148 12.62 -2.76 -2.18
N LYS A 149 11.56 -3.38 -2.74
CA LYS A 149 10.83 -2.86 -3.91
C LYS A 149 10.06 -1.57 -3.59
N VAL A 150 9.44 -1.49 -2.41
CA VAL A 150 8.76 -0.27 -1.94
C VAL A 150 9.75 0.89 -1.82
N ASN A 151 10.89 0.68 -1.14
CA ASN A 151 11.93 1.69 -0.99
C ASN A 151 12.53 2.10 -2.35
N ALA A 152 12.73 1.15 -3.26
CA ALA A 152 13.18 1.44 -4.62
C ALA A 152 12.16 2.30 -5.38
N THR A 153 10.86 2.02 -5.24
CA THR A 153 9.78 2.80 -5.86
C THR A 153 9.74 4.24 -5.35
N ILE A 154 9.85 4.43 -4.03
CA ILE A 154 9.90 5.77 -3.39
C ILE A 154 11.11 6.55 -3.92
N ASN A 155 12.31 5.93 -3.95
CA ASN A 155 13.52 6.54 -4.49
C ASN A 155 13.40 6.86 -5.98
N ARG A 156 12.76 5.98 -6.76
CA ARG A 156 12.56 6.16 -8.21
C ARG A 156 11.66 7.36 -8.50
N MET A 157 10.53 7.49 -7.80
CA MET A 157 9.65 8.66 -7.93
C MET A 157 10.36 9.96 -7.59
N PHE A 158 11.20 9.96 -6.56
CA PHE A 158 12.00 11.12 -6.22
C PHE A 158 13.09 11.41 -7.28
N THR A 159 13.76 10.38 -7.77
CA THR A 159 14.84 10.53 -8.77
C THR A 159 14.30 11.09 -10.09
N ASP A 160 13.22 10.49 -10.59
CA ASP A 160 12.67 10.77 -11.92
C ASP A 160 11.78 12.03 -11.91
N HIS A 161 11.04 12.27 -10.82
CA HIS A 161 10.03 13.33 -10.75
C HIS A 161 10.21 14.32 -9.59
N ARG A 162 11.16 14.08 -8.67
CA ARG A 162 11.34 14.87 -7.44
C ARG A 162 10.07 14.95 -6.60
N ILE A 163 9.33 13.85 -6.54
CA ILE A 163 8.14 13.69 -5.70
C ILE A 163 8.45 12.66 -4.61
N ALA A 164 8.29 13.06 -3.34
CA ALA A 164 8.42 12.16 -2.20
C ALA A 164 7.07 11.48 -1.90
N ILE A 165 6.82 10.35 -2.56
CA ILE A 165 5.66 9.49 -2.26
C ILE A 165 5.91 8.66 -0.99
N GLY A 166 4.85 8.19 -0.35
CA GLY A 166 4.92 7.37 0.85
C GLY A 166 3.82 6.32 0.94
N VAL A 167 3.91 5.45 1.94
CA VAL A 167 2.87 4.47 2.26
C VAL A 167 1.65 5.21 2.81
N ASP A 168 0.48 4.97 2.24
CA ASP A 168 -0.79 5.47 2.79
C ASP A 168 -0.99 4.91 4.22
N PRO A 169 -1.59 5.66 5.16
CA PRO A 169 -1.81 5.16 6.52
C PRO A 169 -2.57 3.82 6.60
N GLN A 170 -3.38 3.49 5.59
CA GLN A 170 -4.11 2.22 5.47
C GLN A 170 -3.51 1.27 4.42
N GLY A 171 -2.39 1.66 3.81
CA GLY A 171 -1.71 0.98 2.73
C GLY A 171 -0.67 -0.06 3.16
N ASP A 172 -0.36 -0.18 4.46
CA ASP A 172 0.55 -1.22 4.97
C ASP A 172 -0.14 -2.62 5.02
N ARG A 173 0.54 -3.59 5.61
CA ARG A 173 -0.05 -4.86 6.03
C ARG A 173 -1.28 -4.60 6.89
N ARG A 174 -2.35 -5.34 6.57
CA ARG A 174 -3.56 -5.42 7.39
C ARG A 174 -3.60 -6.75 8.12
N THR A 175 -3.89 -6.76 9.41
CA THR A 175 -4.30 -7.98 10.11
C THR A 175 -5.57 -8.56 9.48
N PHE A 176 -5.87 -9.82 9.79
CA PHE A 176 -7.11 -10.44 9.33
C PHE A 176 -8.33 -9.69 9.89
N GLN A 177 -8.25 -9.18 11.13
CA GLN A 177 -9.30 -8.35 11.73
C GLN A 177 -9.54 -7.06 10.91
N GLN A 178 -8.48 -6.31 10.62
CA GLN A 178 -8.58 -5.06 9.85
C GLN A 178 -9.16 -5.31 8.46
N GLN A 179 -8.83 -6.44 7.82
CA GLN A 179 -9.39 -6.80 6.53
C GLN A 179 -10.87 -7.20 6.63
N TYR A 180 -11.26 -7.92 7.68
CA TYR A 180 -12.67 -8.19 7.97
C TYR A 180 -13.46 -6.89 8.16
N ASP A 181 -12.96 -5.98 9.01
CA ASP A 181 -13.61 -4.70 9.29
C ASP A 181 -13.76 -3.87 8.00
N LEU A 182 -12.73 -3.85 7.15
CA LEU A 182 -12.77 -3.20 5.85
C LEU A 182 -13.85 -3.81 4.96
N ARG A 183 -13.88 -5.15 4.85
CA ARG A 183 -14.86 -5.89 4.05
C ARG A 183 -16.29 -5.68 4.51
N THR A 184 -16.53 -5.58 5.82
CA THR A 184 -17.87 -5.42 6.39
C THR A 184 -18.27 -3.97 6.66
N SER A 185 -17.39 -3.00 6.37
CA SER A 185 -17.66 -1.57 6.61
C SER A 185 -18.79 -0.97 5.76
N GLY A 186 -19.32 -1.68 4.77
CA GLY A 186 -20.32 -1.18 3.82
C GLY A 186 -19.77 -0.22 2.76
N ARG A 187 -18.48 0.16 2.83
CA ARG A 187 -17.85 1.10 1.89
C ARG A 187 -17.56 0.51 0.51
N GLY A 188 -17.61 -0.82 0.34
CA GLY A 188 -17.38 -1.48 -0.95
C GLY A 188 -15.95 -1.39 -1.49
N VAL A 189 -14.97 -1.00 -0.67
CA VAL A 189 -13.57 -0.78 -1.10
C VAL A 189 -12.75 -2.07 -1.22
N THR A 190 -13.29 -3.22 -0.81
CA THR A 190 -12.64 -4.51 -0.97
C THR A 190 -13.64 -5.65 -1.07
N ASN A 191 -13.27 -6.66 -1.85
CA ASN A 191 -13.99 -7.93 -1.94
C ASN A 191 -13.27 -9.09 -1.24
N ALA A 192 -12.06 -8.86 -0.73
CA ALA A 192 -11.28 -9.88 -0.03
C ALA A 192 -11.77 -10.04 1.42
N GLY A 193 -12.00 -11.28 1.85
CA GLY A 193 -12.17 -11.63 3.25
C GLY A 193 -10.86 -11.61 4.03
N PRO A 194 -10.92 -11.89 5.35
CA PRO A 194 -9.73 -12.02 6.19
C PRO A 194 -8.81 -13.13 5.66
N GLY A 195 -7.54 -12.80 5.42
CA GLY A 195 -6.55 -13.73 4.85
C GLY A 195 -6.64 -13.89 3.33
N GLU A 196 -7.51 -13.14 2.65
CA GLU A 196 -7.69 -13.22 1.19
C GLU A 196 -7.13 -11.99 0.46
N SER A 197 -6.46 -11.07 1.16
CA SER A 197 -5.80 -9.89 0.59
C SER A 197 -4.29 -10.02 0.67
N ASN A 198 -3.57 -9.54 -0.36
CA ASN A 198 -2.10 -9.48 -0.36
C ASN A 198 -1.55 -8.57 0.75
N HIS A 199 -2.33 -7.58 1.20
CA HIS A 199 -1.99 -6.79 2.38
C HIS A 199 -1.93 -7.64 3.63
N ASN A 200 -2.64 -8.78 3.72
CA ASN A 200 -2.58 -9.61 4.92
C ASN A 200 -1.19 -10.24 5.15
N PHE A 201 -0.39 -10.34 4.09
CA PHE A 201 0.87 -11.07 4.07
C PHE A 201 2.09 -10.16 3.85
N GLY A 202 1.94 -8.84 4.06
CA GLY A 202 3.03 -7.87 3.88
C GLY A 202 3.61 -7.87 2.46
N GLY A 203 2.78 -8.25 1.48
CA GLY A 203 3.13 -8.41 0.07
C GLY A 203 2.41 -7.44 -0.85
N ALA A 204 1.69 -6.47 -0.31
CA ALA A 204 1.08 -5.36 -1.04
C ALA A 204 1.22 -4.05 -0.27
N VAL A 205 1.18 -2.95 -1.01
CA VAL A 205 1.25 -1.59 -0.50
C VAL A 205 0.33 -0.68 -1.30
N ASP A 206 -0.30 0.28 -0.61
CA ASP A 206 -0.90 1.43 -1.27
C ASP A 206 0.03 2.64 -1.07
N LEU A 207 0.59 3.17 -2.16
CA LEU A 207 1.47 4.34 -2.13
C LEU A 207 0.72 5.59 -2.58
N GLY A 208 1.00 6.71 -1.92
CA GLY A 208 0.31 7.97 -2.17
C GLY A 208 1.20 9.21 -2.14
N PHE A 209 0.57 10.35 -2.38
CA PHE A 209 1.20 11.66 -2.59
C PHE A 209 1.09 12.60 -1.38
N GLU A 210 1.02 12.02 -0.18
CA GLU A 210 0.84 12.82 1.03
C GLU A 210 1.99 13.82 1.21
N GLY A 211 1.65 15.10 1.33
CA GLY A 211 2.62 16.19 1.43
C GLY A 211 3.08 16.76 0.09
N LEU A 212 2.55 16.29 -1.05
CA LEU A 212 2.77 16.93 -2.34
C LEU A 212 2.29 18.39 -2.30
N ARG A 213 3.12 19.27 -2.84
CA ARG A 213 2.84 20.71 -2.96
C ARG A 213 2.69 21.07 -4.42
N TRP A 214 1.54 21.61 -4.81
CA TRP A 214 1.26 21.93 -6.21
C TRP A 214 0.53 23.26 -6.36
N LEU A 215 0.56 23.84 -7.56
CA LEU A 215 -0.05 25.14 -7.82
C LEU A 215 -1.46 24.98 -8.37
N ARG A 216 -2.42 25.76 -7.84
CA ARG A 216 -3.67 26.03 -8.56
C ARG A 216 -3.38 26.94 -9.75
N ALA A 217 -4.29 26.99 -10.72
CA ALA A 217 -4.16 27.84 -11.91
C ALA A 217 -3.85 29.31 -11.58
N ASN A 218 -4.37 29.86 -10.49
CA ASN A 218 -4.11 31.22 -10.03
C ASN A 218 -2.76 31.41 -9.29
N GLY A 219 -1.91 30.38 -9.23
CA GLY A 219 -0.61 30.41 -8.54
C GLY A 219 -0.66 30.27 -7.02
N ALA A 220 -1.84 30.03 -6.43
CA ALA A 220 -1.97 29.66 -5.03
C ALA A 220 -1.40 28.25 -4.82
N VAL A 221 -0.68 28.06 -3.71
CA VAL A 221 -0.09 26.76 -3.37
C VAL A 221 -1.12 25.93 -2.64
N VAL A 222 -1.35 24.71 -3.12
CA VAL A 222 -1.95 23.64 -2.34
C VAL A 222 -0.83 22.98 -1.57
N GLU A 223 -0.85 23.19 -0.26
CA GLU A 223 0.02 22.54 0.70
C GLU A 223 -0.63 21.25 1.19
N ASN A 224 0.20 20.27 1.57
CA ASN A 224 -0.23 19.03 2.23
C ASN A 224 -1.37 18.32 1.49
N GLU A 225 -1.14 17.98 0.22
CA GLU A 225 -2.05 17.07 -0.46
C GLU A 225 -2.20 15.75 0.33
N ASN A 226 -3.37 15.13 0.24
CA ASN A 226 -3.60 13.83 0.88
C ASN A 226 -2.99 12.69 0.04
N PRO A 227 -2.82 11.47 0.61
CA PRO A 227 -2.23 10.36 -0.13
C PRO A 227 -2.92 10.05 -1.47
N TRP A 228 -4.22 10.35 -1.58
CA TRP A 228 -5.09 10.04 -2.71
C TRP A 228 -5.33 11.21 -3.68
N LEU A 229 -4.56 12.30 -3.58
CA LEU A 229 -4.69 13.48 -4.43
C LEU A 229 -6.09 14.13 -4.43
N ARG A 230 -6.92 13.97 -3.38
CA ARG A 230 -8.33 14.45 -3.45
C ARG A 230 -8.49 15.93 -3.78
N GLN A 231 -7.55 16.81 -3.39
CA GLN A 231 -7.69 18.23 -3.73
C GLN A 231 -7.43 18.48 -5.22
N MET A 232 -6.47 17.76 -5.81
CA MET A 232 -6.21 17.78 -7.24
C MET A 232 -7.31 17.05 -8.03
N ASP A 233 -7.86 15.96 -7.50
CA ASP A 233 -8.92 15.18 -8.15
C ASP A 233 -10.22 15.98 -8.32
N ALA A 234 -10.46 16.94 -7.42
CA ALA A 234 -11.55 17.91 -7.57
C ALA A 234 -11.42 18.81 -8.82
N LEU A 235 -10.24 18.86 -9.46
CA LEU A 235 -10.02 19.53 -10.75
C LEU A 235 -10.29 18.61 -11.96
N GLY A 236 -10.37 17.30 -11.72
CA GLY A 236 -10.66 16.27 -12.72
C GLY A 236 -9.53 15.27 -12.90
N ALA A 237 -9.91 14.06 -13.36
CA ALA A 237 -9.00 12.92 -13.51
C ALA A 237 -7.82 13.17 -14.48
N ALA A 238 -7.95 14.14 -15.41
CA ALA A 238 -6.87 14.52 -16.32
C ALA A 238 -5.66 15.13 -15.58
N GLU A 239 -5.86 15.72 -14.40
CA GLU A 239 -4.78 16.28 -13.58
C GLU A 239 -4.12 15.21 -12.71
N THR A 240 -4.87 14.24 -12.18
CA THR A 240 -4.35 13.22 -11.26
C THR A 240 -3.79 11.98 -11.95
N THR A 241 -4.35 11.59 -13.10
CA THR A 241 -3.93 10.38 -13.85
C THR A 241 -2.42 10.32 -14.14
N PRO A 242 -1.76 11.41 -14.58
CA PRO A 242 -0.32 11.39 -14.86
C PRO A 242 0.53 11.03 -13.64
N PHE A 243 0.12 11.48 -12.44
CA PHE A 243 0.80 11.15 -11.19
C PHE A 243 0.69 9.66 -10.86
N TRP A 244 -0.52 9.12 -10.98
CA TRP A 244 -0.74 7.69 -10.76
C TRP A 244 -0.02 6.80 -11.77
N ASP A 245 0.03 7.22 -13.04
CA ASP A 245 0.74 6.49 -14.09
C ASP A 245 2.25 6.53 -13.85
N ALA A 246 2.80 7.68 -13.42
CA ALA A 246 4.19 7.80 -13.01
C ALA A 246 4.53 6.88 -11.81
N LEU A 247 3.67 6.85 -10.77
CA LEU A 247 3.84 5.96 -9.62
C LEU A 247 3.85 4.48 -10.04
N ARG A 248 2.92 4.08 -10.90
CA ARG A 248 2.86 2.70 -11.42
C ARG A 248 4.09 2.35 -12.25
N ALA A 249 4.53 3.25 -13.13
CA ALA A 249 5.73 3.06 -13.93
C ALA A 249 6.96 2.90 -13.03
N ALA A 250 7.11 3.74 -12.00
CA ALA A 250 8.18 3.64 -11.00
C ALA A 250 8.13 2.31 -10.23
N GLY A 251 6.92 1.86 -9.83
CA GLY A 251 6.72 0.58 -9.16
C GLY A 251 7.12 -0.62 -9.99
N ILE A 252 6.69 -0.65 -11.26
CA ILE A 252 7.03 -1.71 -12.23
C ILE A 252 8.54 -1.72 -12.49
N ALA A 253 9.15 -0.55 -12.71
CA ALA A 253 10.59 -0.42 -12.90
C ALA A 253 11.40 -0.86 -11.66
N SER A 254 10.77 -0.86 -10.48
CA SER A 254 11.34 -1.32 -9.21
C SER A 254 11.05 -2.80 -8.91
N GLY A 255 10.46 -3.53 -9.86
CA GLY A 255 10.16 -4.96 -9.75
C GLY A 255 8.91 -5.31 -8.94
N ALA A 256 8.06 -4.32 -8.61
CA ALA A 256 6.72 -4.58 -8.10
C ALA A 256 5.76 -4.87 -9.25
N PHE A 257 4.68 -5.58 -8.94
CA PHE A 257 3.56 -5.77 -9.86
C PHE A 257 2.50 -4.72 -9.57
N ARG A 258 1.84 -4.23 -10.62
CA ARG A 258 0.71 -3.31 -10.48
C ARG A 258 -0.53 -4.05 -9.96
N GLY A 259 -1.33 -3.36 -9.16
CA GLY A 259 -2.68 -3.80 -8.85
C GLY A 259 -3.69 -3.66 -10.00
N PRO A 260 -4.98 -3.85 -9.69
CA PRO A 260 -6.09 -3.58 -10.61
C PRO A 260 -6.06 -2.16 -11.18
N VAL A 261 -6.52 -1.96 -12.42
CA VAL A 261 -6.49 -0.64 -13.08
C VAL A 261 -7.24 0.45 -12.28
N GLY A 262 -8.37 0.08 -11.64
CA GLY A 262 -9.13 0.98 -10.78
C GLY A 262 -8.49 1.29 -9.43
N ASP A 263 -7.50 0.51 -9.02
CA ASP A 263 -6.77 0.68 -7.76
C ASP A 263 -5.36 1.21 -8.07
N ARG A 264 -5.30 2.52 -8.32
CA ARG A 264 -4.09 3.23 -8.76
C ARG A 264 -2.91 3.21 -7.78
N PRO A 265 -3.10 3.39 -6.47
CA PRO A 265 -1.99 3.37 -5.51
C PRO A 265 -1.45 1.95 -5.24
N HIS A 266 -2.19 0.91 -5.60
CA HIS A 266 -1.87 -0.47 -5.22
C HIS A 266 -0.70 -1.07 -6.03
N LEU A 267 0.33 -1.50 -5.31
CA LEU A 267 1.45 -2.29 -5.81
C LEU A 267 1.61 -3.56 -4.98
N GLN A 268 2.11 -4.63 -5.57
CA GLN A 268 2.25 -5.93 -4.91
C GLN A 268 3.52 -6.69 -5.32
N ASN A 269 3.94 -7.63 -4.48
CA ASN A 269 5.24 -8.29 -4.60
C ASN A 269 5.30 -9.32 -5.74
N TRP A 270 4.16 -9.87 -6.15
CA TRP A 270 4.03 -10.93 -7.14
C TRP A 270 2.77 -10.73 -8.00
N ASN A 271 2.77 -11.33 -9.19
CA ASN A 271 1.58 -11.34 -10.05
C ASN A 271 0.55 -12.32 -9.49
N ASP A 272 -0.64 -11.82 -9.15
CA ASP A 272 -1.73 -12.64 -8.63
C ASP A 272 -2.63 -13.25 -9.70
N ALA A 273 -2.32 -13.01 -10.98
CA ALA A 273 -2.93 -13.73 -12.09
C ALA A 273 -2.70 -15.25 -11.91
N GLY A 274 -3.76 -15.96 -11.53
CA GLY A 274 -3.74 -17.41 -11.33
C GLY A 274 -3.55 -17.87 -9.89
N VAL A 275 -3.40 -16.97 -8.92
CA VAL A 275 -3.34 -17.35 -7.49
C VAL A 275 -4.75 -17.49 -6.93
N VAL A 276 -5.09 -18.71 -6.50
CA VAL A 276 -6.36 -18.97 -5.78
C VAL A 276 -6.13 -18.63 -4.31
N MET A 277 -6.42 -17.39 -3.92
CA MET A 277 -6.18 -16.90 -2.55
C MET A 277 -6.79 -17.80 -1.47
N ALA A 278 -8.00 -18.34 -1.71
CA ALA A 278 -8.64 -19.27 -0.78
C ALA A 278 -7.85 -20.58 -0.59
N ALA A 279 -7.22 -21.09 -1.65
CA ALA A 279 -6.37 -22.28 -1.56
C ALA A 279 -5.09 -21.98 -0.77
N ARG A 280 -4.48 -20.80 -0.98
CA ARG A 280 -3.28 -20.36 -0.25
C ARG A 280 -3.56 -20.10 1.22
N LEU A 281 -4.71 -19.50 1.54
CA LEU A 281 -5.13 -19.33 2.92
C LEU A 281 -5.38 -20.69 3.59
N ALA A 282 -6.04 -21.63 2.91
CA ALA A 282 -6.25 -22.99 3.43
C ALA A 282 -4.94 -23.73 3.71
N ASP A 283 -3.94 -23.63 2.82
CA ASP A 283 -2.60 -24.16 3.08
C ASP A 283 -1.97 -23.54 4.35
N LEU A 284 -2.02 -22.21 4.49
CA LEU A 284 -1.52 -21.53 5.68
C LEU A 284 -2.25 -21.97 6.96
N LEU A 285 -3.58 -22.08 6.91
CA LEU A 285 -4.40 -22.55 8.04
C LEU A 285 -4.00 -23.97 8.46
N THR A 286 -3.75 -24.85 7.49
CA THR A 286 -3.30 -26.23 7.76
C THR A 286 -1.93 -26.26 8.43
N ARG A 287 -1.00 -25.40 8.00
CA ARG A 287 0.37 -25.33 8.57
C ARG A 287 0.45 -24.62 9.91
N SER A 288 -0.47 -23.68 10.18
CA SER A 288 -0.46 -22.88 11.41
C SER A 288 -1.24 -23.51 12.55
N GLY A 289 -2.04 -24.53 12.24
CA GLY A 289 -3.05 -25.07 13.13
C GLY A 289 -3.01 -26.59 13.27
N THR A 290 -4.10 -27.15 13.81
CA THR A 290 -4.24 -28.59 14.07
C THR A 290 -5.26 -29.26 13.15
N MET A 291 -5.92 -28.47 12.31
CA MET A 291 -6.95 -28.93 11.39
C MET A 291 -6.44 -28.94 9.96
N ARG A 292 -7.00 -29.81 9.12
CA ARG A 292 -6.74 -29.80 7.69
C ARG A 292 -7.77 -28.95 6.98
N TRP A 293 -7.30 -28.13 6.05
CA TRP A 293 -8.13 -27.19 5.31
C TRP A 293 -7.97 -27.36 3.81
N SER A 294 -9.04 -27.06 3.08
CA SER A 294 -9.00 -26.81 1.64
C SER A 294 -9.83 -25.57 1.32
N GLY A 295 -9.44 -24.80 0.32
CA GLY A 295 -10.16 -23.59 -0.07
C GLY A 295 -10.21 -23.42 -1.58
N ALA A 296 -11.36 -22.99 -2.08
CA ALA A 296 -11.57 -22.66 -3.49
C ALA A 296 -12.70 -21.64 -3.63
N ARG A 297 -12.56 -20.70 -4.58
CA ARG A 297 -13.60 -19.71 -4.92
C ARG A 297 -14.23 -19.01 -3.70
N GLY A 298 -13.40 -18.62 -2.72
CA GLY A 298 -13.84 -17.92 -1.49
C GLY A 298 -14.60 -18.78 -0.48
N SER A 299 -14.61 -20.09 -0.66
CA SER A 299 -15.23 -21.06 0.26
C SER A 299 -14.18 -22.03 0.80
N TYR A 300 -14.40 -22.50 2.03
CA TYR A 300 -13.48 -23.33 2.79
C TYR A 300 -14.15 -24.60 3.27
N SER A 301 -13.36 -25.66 3.34
CA SER A 301 -13.71 -26.92 3.98
C SER A 301 -12.63 -27.30 5.00
N CYS A 302 -13.04 -27.98 6.07
CA CYS A 302 -12.19 -28.33 7.21
C CYS A 302 -12.55 -29.72 7.76
N ASP A 303 -11.58 -30.46 8.31
CA ASP A 303 -11.84 -31.75 8.99
C ASP A 303 -12.25 -31.60 10.47
N LEU A 304 -12.39 -30.35 10.93
CA LEU A 304 -12.71 -29.98 12.31
C LEU A 304 -11.75 -30.58 13.36
N GLY A 305 -10.53 -30.96 12.96
CA GLY A 305 -9.52 -31.55 13.84
C GLY A 305 -9.71 -33.04 14.13
N PHE A 306 -10.66 -33.70 13.46
CA PHE A 306 -10.91 -35.13 13.62
C PHE A 306 -10.04 -36.01 12.72
N GLY A 307 -9.24 -35.43 11.82
CA GLY A 307 -8.33 -36.17 10.92
C GLY A 307 -9.03 -36.95 9.81
N GLY A 308 -10.31 -36.66 9.55
CA GLY A 308 -11.17 -37.35 8.59
C GLY A 308 -11.52 -36.50 7.35
N ALA A 309 -12.69 -36.75 6.77
CA ALA A 309 -13.15 -36.03 5.58
C ALA A 309 -13.26 -34.51 5.84
N LEU A 310 -12.98 -33.70 4.80
CA LEU A 310 -13.20 -32.26 4.85
C LEU A 310 -14.68 -31.96 4.58
N ILE A 311 -15.30 -31.16 5.45
CA ILE A 311 -16.68 -30.69 5.27
C ILE A 311 -16.72 -29.19 4.99
N PRO A 312 -17.70 -28.67 4.23
CA PRO A 312 -17.84 -27.24 4.00
C PRO A 312 -18.10 -26.47 5.30
N VAL A 313 -17.34 -25.40 5.53
CA VAL A 313 -17.47 -24.53 6.72
C VAL A 313 -17.82 -23.08 6.38
N GLY A 314 -17.91 -22.73 5.11
CA GLY A 314 -18.36 -21.42 4.62
C GLY A 314 -17.22 -20.55 4.09
N SER A 315 -17.43 -19.22 4.07
CA SER A 315 -16.42 -18.25 3.62
C SER A 315 -15.53 -17.76 4.75
N ALA A 316 -14.40 -17.13 4.40
CA ALA A 316 -13.50 -16.52 5.38
C ALA A 316 -14.22 -15.54 6.32
N VAL A 317 -15.14 -14.71 5.78
CA VAL A 317 -15.96 -13.77 6.57
C VAL A 317 -16.86 -14.48 7.57
N ARG A 318 -17.53 -15.57 7.16
CA ARG A 318 -18.41 -16.37 8.04
C ARG A 318 -17.63 -17.13 9.11
N ILE A 319 -16.45 -17.63 8.79
CA ILE A 319 -15.60 -18.32 9.77
C ILE A 319 -15.09 -17.30 10.79
N TRP A 320 -14.60 -16.16 10.30
CA TRP A 320 -14.07 -15.11 11.16
C TRP A 320 -15.11 -14.57 12.14
N ASN A 321 -16.34 -14.29 11.71
CA ASN A 321 -17.40 -13.80 12.61
C ASN A 321 -18.11 -14.93 13.41
N ARG A 322 -17.52 -16.13 13.48
CA ARG A 322 -18.05 -17.30 14.22
C ARG A 322 -19.43 -17.77 13.73
N SER A 323 -19.73 -17.62 12.45
CA SER A 323 -20.96 -18.10 11.79
C SER A 323 -20.71 -19.17 10.72
N ALA A 324 -19.66 -19.99 10.91
CA ALA A 324 -19.37 -21.12 10.03
C ALA A 324 -20.58 -22.06 9.93
N THR A 325 -20.82 -22.64 8.74
CA THR A 325 -22.05 -23.38 8.40
C THR A 325 -22.09 -24.82 8.90
N ILE A 326 -21.45 -25.09 10.04
CA ILE A 326 -21.35 -26.43 10.63
C ILE A 326 -22.61 -26.80 11.43
N THR A 327 -22.91 -28.09 11.51
CA THR A 327 -24.04 -28.64 12.27
C THR A 327 -23.59 -29.73 13.26
N ALA A 328 -24.40 -29.98 14.29
CA ALA A 328 -24.14 -31.06 15.25
C ALA A 328 -24.04 -32.43 14.56
N ALA A 329 -24.89 -32.71 13.58
CA ALA A 329 -24.86 -33.96 12.82
C ALA A 329 -23.53 -34.17 12.08
N GLN A 330 -22.94 -33.11 11.52
CA GLN A 330 -21.62 -33.18 10.87
C GLN A 330 -20.51 -33.45 11.89
N ILE A 331 -20.58 -32.85 13.08
CA ILE A 331 -19.62 -33.13 14.16
C ILE A 331 -19.70 -34.60 14.59
N ASP A 332 -20.91 -35.14 14.76
CA ASP A 332 -21.11 -36.55 15.10
C ASP A 332 -20.57 -37.49 14.01
N GLN A 333 -20.86 -37.17 12.74
CA GLN A 333 -20.35 -37.93 11.59
C GLN A 333 -18.81 -37.98 11.58
N LEU A 334 -18.15 -36.84 11.77
CA LEU A 334 -16.68 -36.79 11.78
C LEU A 334 -16.08 -37.45 13.02
N ARG A 335 -16.71 -37.33 14.20
CA ARG A 335 -16.31 -38.07 15.41
C ARG A 335 -16.38 -39.58 15.19
N ALA A 336 -17.45 -40.07 14.56
CA ALA A 336 -17.63 -41.49 14.29
C ALA A 336 -16.62 -42.03 13.26
N ALA A 337 -16.28 -41.23 12.26
CA ALA A 337 -15.31 -41.59 11.22
C ALA A 337 -13.84 -41.38 11.64
N ALA A 338 -13.58 -40.70 12.76
CA ALA A 338 -12.22 -40.42 13.23
C ALA A 338 -11.46 -41.73 13.52
N PRO A 339 -10.25 -41.91 12.96
CA PRO A 339 -9.45 -43.11 13.25
C PRO A 339 -9.21 -43.23 14.74
N ALA A 340 -9.33 -44.44 15.28
CA ALA A 340 -9.00 -44.71 16.67
C ALA A 340 -7.53 -44.31 16.89
N ARG A 341 -7.28 -43.24 17.66
CA ARG A 341 -5.92 -42.80 17.96
C ARG A 341 -5.23 -43.91 18.77
N PRO A 342 -4.18 -44.57 18.24
CA PRO A 342 -3.47 -45.57 19.02
C PRO A 342 -2.81 -44.88 20.22
N GLY A 343 -3.20 -45.27 21.43
CA GLY A 343 -2.53 -44.86 22.68
C GLY A 343 -3.17 -43.77 23.52
N GLN A 344 -4.31 -43.16 23.14
CA GLN A 344 -5.07 -42.33 24.07
C GLN A 344 -5.94 -43.22 24.96
N GLY A 345 -5.32 -43.78 26.01
CA GLY A 345 -6.02 -44.38 27.13
C GLY A 345 -7.09 -43.43 27.65
N GLN A 346 -8.25 -43.98 27.99
CA GLN A 346 -9.44 -43.29 28.51
C GLN A 346 -9.07 -42.20 29.52
N GLY A 347 -9.07 -40.94 29.08
CA GLY A 347 -8.75 -39.82 29.97
C GLY A 347 -8.67 -38.50 29.23
N ARG A 348 -9.77 -37.75 29.28
CA ARG A 348 -9.98 -36.36 28.83
C ARG A 348 -10.50 -36.20 27.40
N GLY A 349 -11.78 -35.84 27.31
CA GLY A 349 -12.45 -35.44 26.08
C GLY A 349 -12.00 -34.05 25.60
N PRO A 350 -12.17 -33.75 24.30
CA PRO A 350 -11.84 -32.46 23.71
C PRO A 350 -12.91 -31.44 24.10
N GLY A 351 -12.78 -30.87 25.30
CA GLY A 351 -13.71 -29.86 25.82
C GLY A 351 -13.14 -29.02 26.96
N GLN A 352 -11.92 -29.32 27.43
CA GLN A 352 -11.21 -28.48 28.38
C GLN A 352 -10.00 -27.89 27.67
N ALA A 353 -10.16 -26.66 27.18
CA ALA A 353 -9.05 -25.81 26.84
C ALA A 353 -8.17 -25.68 28.09
N GLN A 354 -6.94 -26.19 28.02
CA GLN A 354 -5.93 -25.79 28.99
C GLN A 354 -5.62 -24.33 28.69
N ASP A 355 -5.93 -23.50 29.67
CA ASP A 355 -5.51 -22.12 29.78
C ASP A 355 -3.97 -22.11 29.80
N HIS A 356 -3.37 -21.93 28.62
CA HIS A 356 -1.93 -21.75 28.49
C HIS A 356 -1.64 -20.29 28.79
N GLY A 357 -1.23 -20.07 30.04
CA GLY A 357 -0.77 -18.77 30.54
C GLY A 357 0.24 -18.10 29.61
N GLU A 358 0.09 -16.79 29.52
CA GLU A 358 0.95 -15.85 28.81
C GLU A 358 2.43 -16.08 29.17
N ALA A 359 3.22 -16.54 28.21
CA ALA A 359 4.67 -16.48 28.28
C ALA A 359 5.13 -15.14 27.69
N GLN A 360 5.41 -14.17 28.56
CA GLN A 360 6.15 -12.96 28.21
C GLN A 360 7.55 -13.33 27.70
N ALA A 361 7.86 -12.92 26.47
CA ALA A 361 9.20 -12.99 25.92
C ALA A 361 10.06 -11.85 26.48
N GLN A 362 10.94 -12.16 27.42
CA GLN A 362 12.13 -11.34 27.71
C GLN A 362 13.38 -12.14 27.36
N GLY A 363 14.13 -11.64 26.38
CA GLY A 363 15.38 -12.24 25.94
C GLY A 363 16.53 -11.96 26.91
N ARG A 364 17.40 -12.96 27.10
CA ARG A 364 18.81 -12.76 27.43
C ARG A 364 19.68 -13.86 26.79
N PRO A 365 20.89 -13.54 26.32
CA PRO A 365 21.75 -14.47 25.61
C PRO A 365 22.80 -15.14 26.52
N GLY A 366 23.17 -16.36 26.14
CA GLY A 366 24.51 -16.92 26.28
C GLY A 366 24.93 -17.48 27.65
N GLN A 367 25.09 -18.81 27.72
CA GLN A 367 26.31 -19.46 28.24
C GLN A 367 26.20 -21.00 28.15
N ARG A 368 27.19 -21.59 27.48
CA ARG A 368 27.75 -22.94 27.72
C ARG A 368 29.08 -22.71 28.49
N PRO A 369 29.77 -23.70 29.09
CA PRO A 369 29.63 -25.17 28.96
C PRO A 369 29.72 -25.95 30.30
N GLY A 370 29.57 -27.27 30.26
CA GLY A 370 29.92 -28.15 31.38
C GLY A 370 29.83 -29.63 31.02
N ALA A 371 30.99 -30.26 30.87
CA ALA A 371 31.15 -31.70 30.68
C ALA A 371 30.91 -32.47 32.00
N GLY A 372 30.40 -33.69 31.90
CA GLY A 372 30.28 -34.61 33.04
C GLY A 372 29.98 -36.03 32.57
N GLN A 373 30.89 -36.95 32.88
CA GLN A 373 30.92 -38.35 32.45
C GLN A 373 29.94 -39.26 33.23
N ARG A 374 29.65 -40.41 32.60
CA ARG A 374 29.01 -41.71 33.02
C ARG A 374 29.46 -42.24 34.42
N PRO A 375 28.94 -43.38 35.01
CA PRO A 375 28.35 -44.60 34.40
C PRO A 375 27.30 -45.46 35.20
N GLY A 376 26.80 -46.53 34.54
CA GLY A 376 26.31 -47.80 35.15
C GLY A 376 24.80 -47.85 35.46
N THR A 377 24.05 -48.96 35.37
CA THR A 377 24.21 -50.37 34.95
C THR A 377 22.76 -50.95 34.94
N PRO A 378 22.46 -52.10 34.32
CA PRO A 378 21.10 -52.56 34.06
C PRO A 378 20.56 -53.47 35.17
N ALA A 379 19.24 -53.41 35.39
CA ALA A 379 18.47 -54.41 36.13
C ALA A 379 17.12 -54.56 35.43
N ALA A 380 16.39 -55.66 35.47
CA ALA A 380 16.64 -57.07 35.75
C ALA A 380 15.31 -57.72 35.31
N ALA A 381 15.37 -58.75 34.48
CA ALA A 381 14.18 -59.50 34.08
C ALA A 381 13.63 -60.27 35.28
N ALA A 382 12.36 -60.05 35.61
CA ALA A 382 11.60 -60.90 36.53
C ALA A 382 10.51 -61.61 35.73
N GLN A 383 10.74 -62.89 35.47
CA GLN A 383 9.73 -63.86 35.06
C GLN A 383 8.75 -64.07 36.23
N ARG A 384 7.44 -63.99 35.95
CA ARG A 384 6.39 -64.58 36.79
C ARG A 384 5.59 -65.58 35.95
N PRO A 385 5.52 -66.86 36.35
CA PRO A 385 4.55 -67.80 35.82
C PRO A 385 3.27 -67.77 36.68
N GLY A 386 2.11 -67.84 36.03
CA GLY A 386 0.82 -67.89 36.72
C GLY A 386 -0.32 -67.84 35.70
N ALA A 387 -0.57 -68.98 35.08
CA ALA A 387 -1.74 -69.21 34.25
C ALA A 387 -2.98 -69.32 35.14
N ASP A 388 -4.01 -68.54 34.85
CA ASP A 388 -5.35 -68.68 35.41
C ASP A 388 -6.36 -68.68 34.25
N PRO A 389 -7.04 -69.81 33.95
CA PRO A 389 -8.01 -69.90 32.87
C PRO A 389 -9.41 -69.64 33.43
N GLY A 390 -9.92 -68.42 33.27
CA GLY A 390 -11.23 -68.11 33.85
C GLY A 390 -11.90 -66.87 33.29
N MET A 391 -13.00 -67.13 32.58
CA MET A 391 -14.07 -66.19 32.20
C MET A 391 -13.83 -65.33 30.95
N ALA A 392 -14.36 -65.83 29.84
CA ALA A 392 -14.76 -65.05 28.68
C ALA A 392 -15.73 -63.94 29.11
N GLN A 393 -15.20 -62.75 29.38
CA GLN A 393 -16.00 -61.53 29.48
C GLN A 393 -16.58 -61.25 28.10
N ARG A 394 -17.92 -61.30 28.03
CA ARG A 394 -18.70 -60.81 26.89
C ARG A 394 -18.17 -59.43 26.47
N PRO A 395 -18.02 -59.14 25.17
CA PRO A 395 -17.71 -57.79 24.72
C PRO A 395 -18.87 -56.88 25.13
N GLY A 396 -18.72 -56.19 26.25
CA GLY A 396 -19.61 -55.10 26.65
C GLY A 396 -19.54 -54.06 25.55
N GLY A 397 -20.65 -53.86 24.85
CA GLY A 397 -20.74 -52.86 23.79
C GLY A 397 -20.22 -51.53 24.33
N ALA A 398 -19.21 -50.97 23.64
CA ALA A 398 -18.63 -49.70 24.05
C ALA A 398 -19.77 -48.68 24.22
N PRO A 399 -19.81 -47.93 25.34
CA PRO A 399 -20.88 -46.96 25.58
C PRO A 399 -21.00 -46.03 24.38
N ALA A 400 -22.24 -45.85 23.89
CA ALA A 400 -22.50 -44.97 22.76
C ALA A 400 -21.94 -43.57 23.06
N ARG A 401 -21.17 -43.01 22.14
CA ARG A 401 -20.61 -41.67 22.30
C ARG A 401 -21.76 -40.65 22.42
N PRO A 402 -21.66 -39.66 23.34
CA PRO A 402 -22.69 -38.63 23.45
C PRO A 402 -22.82 -37.87 22.12
N ARG A 403 -24.07 -37.58 21.72
CA ARG A 403 -24.37 -36.79 20.52
C ARG A 403 -23.90 -35.34 20.68
N ALA A 404 -23.45 -34.75 19.60
CA ALA A 404 -23.09 -33.34 19.56
C ALA A 404 -24.31 -32.44 19.83
N THR A 405 -24.05 -31.34 20.50
CA THR A 405 -25.03 -30.36 20.97
C THR A 405 -24.84 -29.01 20.27
N ALA A 406 -25.75 -28.06 20.52
CA ALA A 406 -25.55 -26.67 20.08
C ALA A 406 -24.29 -26.04 20.70
N ALA A 407 -23.91 -26.44 21.92
CA ALA A 407 -22.69 -25.96 22.56
C ALA A 407 -21.44 -26.46 21.82
N ASP A 408 -21.44 -27.71 21.35
CA ASP A 408 -20.34 -28.25 20.52
C ASP A 408 -20.19 -27.47 19.21
N VAL A 409 -21.30 -27.08 18.58
CA VAL A 409 -21.29 -26.24 17.36
C VAL A 409 -20.65 -24.87 17.64
N THR A 410 -21.08 -24.20 18.71
CA THR A 410 -20.51 -22.90 19.11
C THR A 410 -19.02 -23.01 19.42
N ALA A 411 -18.61 -24.03 20.17
CA ALA A 411 -17.20 -24.26 20.50
C ALA A 411 -16.37 -24.51 19.24
N MET A 412 -16.89 -25.27 18.28
CA MET A 412 -16.21 -25.52 17.02
C MET A 412 -16.15 -24.26 16.13
N GLN A 413 -17.18 -23.42 16.10
CA GLN A 413 -17.13 -22.11 15.41
C GLN A 413 -16.06 -21.18 16.01
N GLN A 414 -15.93 -21.17 17.33
CA GLN A 414 -14.85 -20.44 18.03
C GLN A 414 -13.47 -20.99 17.67
N GLU A 415 -13.33 -22.32 17.65
CA GLU A 415 -12.08 -22.97 17.28
C GLU A 415 -11.68 -22.68 15.83
N LEU A 416 -12.61 -22.71 14.87
CA LEU A 416 -12.33 -22.35 13.48
C LEU A 416 -11.85 -20.89 13.35
N ARG A 417 -12.44 -19.96 14.11
CA ARG A 417 -11.93 -18.58 14.21
C ARG A 417 -10.52 -18.54 14.81
N ARG A 418 -10.25 -19.30 15.88
CA ARG A 418 -8.91 -19.39 16.48
C ARG A 418 -7.86 -19.87 15.48
N GLN A 419 -8.19 -20.82 14.59
CA GLN A 419 -7.27 -21.25 13.53
C GLN A 419 -6.90 -20.11 12.56
N PHE A 420 -7.84 -19.21 12.24
CA PHE A 420 -7.53 -18.01 11.47
C PHE A 420 -6.66 -17.01 12.24
N GLU A 421 -6.85 -16.87 13.55
CA GLU A 421 -5.99 -16.03 14.40
C GLU A 421 -4.55 -16.58 14.46
N LEU A 422 -4.39 -17.90 14.54
CA LEU A 422 -3.08 -18.55 14.41
C LEU A 422 -2.44 -18.29 13.04
N ALA A 423 -3.21 -18.37 11.96
CA ALA A 423 -2.72 -18.06 10.62
C ALA A 423 -2.32 -16.58 10.45
N ASP A 424 -3.07 -15.64 11.04
CA ASP A 424 -2.70 -14.22 11.04
C ASP A 424 -1.44 -13.95 11.87
N ALA A 425 -1.25 -14.66 12.99
CA ALA A 425 0.00 -14.61 13.75
C ALA A 425 1.18 -15.21 12.97
N ASN A 426 0.93 -16.22 12.13
CA ASN A 426 1.91 -16.90 11.30
C ASN A 426 1.93 -16.41 9.83
N TRP A 427 1.47 -15.17 9.57
CA TRP A 427 1.30 -14.64 8.21
C TRP A 427 2.58 -14.71 7.35
N GLN A 428 3.76 -14.66 7.98
CA GLN A 428 5.06 -14.73 7.30
C GLN A 428 5.32 -16.08 6.63
N ALA A 429 4.67 -17.15 7.11
CA ALA A 429 4.75 -18.47 6.51
C ALA A 429 3.89 -18.60 5.24
N TRP A 430 3.09 -17.59 4.89
CA TRP A 430 2.29 -17.60 3.68
C TRP A 430 3.16 -17.61 2.43
N THR A 431 2.76 -18.40 1.42
CA THR A 431 3.46 -18.46 0.14
C THR A 431 2.50 -18.38 -1.04
N PRO A 432 2.84 -17.68 -2.13
CA PRO A 432 1.99 -17.58 -3.31
C PRO A 432 1.98 -18.85 -4.19
N ARG A 433 2.94 -19.76 -3.98
CA ARG A 433 3.22 -20.95 -4.82
C ARG A 433 2.32 -22.12 -4.56
#